data_AF-A0A3R7Q500-F1
#
_entry.id   AF-A0A3R7Q500-F1
#
_cell.length_a   1.000
_cell.length_b   1.000
_cell.length_c   1.000
_cell.angle_alpha   90.00
_cell.angle_beta   90.00
_cell.angle_gamma   90.00
#
_symmetry.space_group_name_H-M   'P 1'
#
loop_
_entity.id
_entity.type
_entity.pdbx_description
1 polymer ?
#
loop_
_entity_poly.entity_id
_entity_poly.type
_entity_poly.pdbx_seq_one_letter_code
_entity_poly.pdbx_strand_id
1 'polypeptide(L)'
;MNVVVCTLSASRPVAGVVHPAILQYLFPYSDGQPLTGADKQLSDTLLRLWVNFATTGDPTPDASLGFRWTPISASKQAYLSLTPTPTMTSSSRLNEWLLWTSFPTEANRFLHLDRIQDPRRPYSATSSSPAPQPPEENFFSFLLALICYFIAF
;
A
#
# COMPACT_ATOMS: atom_id res chain seq x y z
N MET A 1 9.49 6.15 5.83
CA MET A 1 8.95 4.99 5.11
C MET A 1 7.56 5.37 4.61
N ASN A 2 7.40 5.52 3.29
CA ASN A 2 6.10 5.90 2.71
C ASN A 2 5.29 4.63 2.47
N VAL A 3 4.24 4.43 3.28
CA VAL A 3 3.32 3.30 3.10
C VAL A 3 2.19 3.73 2.19
N VAL A 4 1.93 2.91 1.17
CA VAL A 4 1.04 3.20 0.05
C VAL A 4 0.02 2.06 -0.03
N VAL A 5 -1.27 2.38 0.11
CA VAL A 5 -2.37 1.41 0.18
C VAL A 5 -3.37 1.68 -0.95
N CYS A 6 -3.80 0.64 -1.68
CA CYS A 6 -4.84 0.73 -2.70
C CYS A 6 -5.86 -0.42 -2.59
N THR A 7 -7.08 -0.17 -3.04
CA THR A 7 -8.14 -1.18 -3.20
C THR A 7 -8.66 -1.16 -4.63
N LEU A 8 -8.83 -2.35 -5.23
CA LEU A 8 -9.44 -2.51 -6.55
C LEU A 8 -10.96 -2.68 -6.41
N SER A 9 -11.73 -2.26 -7.42
CA SER A 9 -13.17 -2.55 -7.55
C SER A 9 -13.46 -3.12 -8.93
N ALA A 10 -14.08 -4.31 -8.99
CA ALA A 10 -14.43 -4.99 -10.24
C ALA A 10 -15.95 -5.23 -10.34
N SER A 11 -16.51 -5.03 -11.54
CA SER A 11 -17.92 -5.17 -11.85
C SER A 11 -18.27 -6.60 -12.31
N ARG A 12 -18.50 -7.53 -11.38
CA ARG A 12 -19.13 -8.86 -11.63
C ARG A 12 -20.06 -9.24 -10.46
N PRO A 13 -21.03 -10.17 -10.62
CA PRO A 13 -22.18 -10.35 -9.70
C PRO A 13 -21.85 -10.98 -8.32
N VAL A 14 -20.57 -11.14 -7.99
CA VAL A 14 -20.14 -11.38 -6.61
C VAL A 14 -19.69 -10.02 -6.10
N ALA A 15 -20.42 -9.45 -5.14
CA ALA A 15 -20.22 -8.07 -4.69
C ALA A 15 -18.86 -7.90 -3.97
N GLY A 16 -17.79 -7.69 -4.75
CA GLY A 16 -16.48 -7.35 -4.23
C GLY A 16 -15.31 -7.87 -5.06
N VAL A 17 -14.12 -7.38 -4.72
CA VAL A 17 -12.85 -7.87 -5.27
C VAL A 17 -12.29 -8.93 -4.33
N VAL A 18 -11.97 -10.09 -4.91
CA VAL A 18 -11.36 -11.21 -4.19
C VAL A 18 -9.84 -11.04 -4.11
N HIS A 19 -9.21 -11.69 -3.13
CA HIS A 19 -7.79 -11.53 -2.84
C HIS A 19 -6.84 -11.62 -4.05
N PRO A 20 -6.93 -12.63 -4.95
CA PRO A 20 -5.98 -12.77 -6.05
C PRO A 20 -6.30 -11.88 -7.27
N ALA A 21 -7.39 -11.10 -7.25
CA ALA A 21 -7.88 -10.40 -8.43
C ALA A 21 -6.90 -9.34 -8.97
N ILE A 22 -5.96 -8.85 -8.16
CA ILE A 22 -4.93 -7.91 -8.61
C ILE A 22 -3.92 -8.56 -9.58
N LEU A 23 -3.69 -9.87 -9.45
CA LEU A 23 -2.65 -10.58 -10.21
C LEU A 23 -2.95 -10.60 -11.71
N GLN A 24 -4.22 -10.70 -12.11
CA GLN A 24 -4.63 -10.70 -13.52
C GLN A 24 -4.33 -9.36 -14.23
N TYR A 25 -4.15 -8.28 -13.48
CA TYR A 25 -3.82 -6.94 -14.00
C TYR A 25 -2.32 -6.67 -14.03
N LEU A 26 -1.51 -7.44 -13.30
CA LEU A 26 -0.05 -7.32 -13.23
C LEU A 26 0.65 -8.30 -14.17
N PHE A 27 0.14 -9.51 -14.30
CA PHE A 27 0.79 -10.59 -15.04
C PHE A 27 -0.07 -11.03 -16.21
N PRO A 28 0.52 -11.24 -17.40
CA PRO A 28 -0.20 -11.84 -18.52
C PRO A 28 -0.60 -13.27 -18.13
N TYR A 29 -1.90 -13.54 -18.15
CA TYR A 29 -2.42 -14.89 -17.91
C TYR A 29 -2.38 -15.68 -19.23
N SER A 30 -1.62 -16.78 -19.26
CA SER A 30 -1.26 -17.54 -20.47
C SER A 30 -2.45 -18.09 -21.25
N ASP A 31 -3.53 -18.44 -20.56
CA ASP A 31 -4.66 -19.20 -21.15
C ASP A 31 -5.99 -18.42 -21.12
N GLY A 32 -5.94 -17.12 -20.85
CA GLY A 32 -7.10 -16.26 -20.65
C GLY A 32 -7.38 -15.36 -21.83
N GLN A 33 -8.62 -14.89 -21.94
CA GLN A 33 -8.90 -13.82 -22.89
C GLN A 33 -8.09 -12.57 -22.51
N PRO A 34 -7.55 -11.85 -23.51
CA PRO A 34 -6.81 -10.62 -23.24
C PRO A 34 -7.73 -9.62 -22.52
N LEU A 35 -7.16 -8.85 -21.58
CA LEU A 35 -7.88 -7.74 -20.97
C LEU A 35 -8.27 -6.74 -22.06
N THR A 36 -9.52 -6.27 -22.04
CA THR A 36 -10.04 -5.30 -23.00
C THR A 36 -10.74 -4.14 -22.29
N GLY A 37 -10.93 -3.03 -23.01
CA GLY A 37 -11.65 -1.86 -22.50
C GLY A 37 -11.09 -1.33 -21.18
N ALA A 38 -11.98 -1.15 -20.20
CA ALA A 38 -11.63 -0.59 -18.89
C ALA A 38 -10.64 -1.47 -18.09
N ASP A 39 -10.71 -2.79 -18.23
CA ASP A 39 -9.80 -3.70 -17.53
C ASP A 39 -8.36 -3.55 -18.04
N LYS A 40 -8.20 -3.34 -19.35
CA LYS A 40 -6.89 -3.05 -19.94
C LYS A 40 -6.34 -1.71 -19.45
N GLN A 41 -7.17 -0.67 -19.41
CA GLN A 41 -6.75 0.64 -18.90
C GLN A 41 -6.34 0.58 -17.42
N LEU A 42 -7.05 -0.20 -16.61
CA LEU A 42 -6.70 -0.44 -15.22
C LEU A 42 -5.37 -1.19 -15.08
N SER A 43 -5.15 -2.24 -15.89
CA SER A 43 -3.86 -2.95 -15.94
C SER A 43 -2.71 -2.03 -16.33
N ASP A 44 -2.86 -1.24 -17.41
CA ASP A 44 -1.84 -0.31 -17.88
C ASP A 44 -1.53 0.75 -16.80
N THR A 45 -2.54 1.23 -16.07
CA THR A 45 -2.37 2.17 -14.95
C THR A 45 -1.64 1.52 -13.78
N LEU A 46 -2.06 0.32 -13.36
CA LEU A 46 -1.46 -0.41 -12.25
C LEU A 46 0.01 -0.71 -12.52
N LEU A 47 0.35 -1.19 -13.71
CA LEU A 47 1.73 -1.46 -14.11
C LEU A 47 2.60 -0.20 -14.07
N ARG A 48 2.09 0.94 -14.54
CA ARG A 48 2.83 2.21 -14.44
C ARG A 48 3.09 2.62 -13.00
N LEU A 49 2.09 2.53 -12.13
CA LEU A 49 2.27 2.83 -10.70
C LEU A 49 3.36 1.94 -10.07
N TRP A 50 3.32 0.64 -10.38
CA TRP A 50 4.31 -0.32 -9.91
C TRP A 50 5.72 -0.05 -10.42
N VAL A 51 5.88 0.20 -11.72
CA VAL A 51 7.19 0.51 -12.34
C VAL A 51 7.73 1.84 -11.81
N ASN A 52 6.91 2.86 -11.69
CA ASN A 52 7.32 4.15 -11.13
C ASN A 52 7.79 4.01 -9.67
N PHE A 53 7.07 3.25 -8.87
CA PHE A 53 7.48 2.95 -7.50
C PHE A 53 8.79 2.16 -7.46
N ALA A 54 8.95 1.15 -8.32
CA ALA A 54 10.18 0.36 -8.41
C ALA A 54 11.40 1.20 -8.80
N THR A 55 11.21 2.19 -9.67
CA THR A 55 12.29 3.00 -10.24
C THR A 55 12.63 4.21 -9.37
N THR A 56 11.65 4.82 -8.70
CA THR A 56 11.82 6.11 -8.02
C THR A 56 11.41 6.13 -6.55
N GLY A 57 10.70 5.09 -6.08
CA GLY A 57 10.06 5.09 -4.76
C GLY A 57 8.77 5.93 -4.66
N ASP A 58 8.36 6.63 -5.73
CA ASP A 58 7.08 7.33 -5.85
C ASP A 58 6.25 6.70 -6.98
N PRO A 59 5.03 6.19 -6.74
CA PRO A 59 4.16 5.65 -7.79
C PRO A 59 3.72 6.70 -8.83
N THR A 60 3.73 7.98 -8.45
CA THR A 60 3.30 9.12 -9.26
C THR A 60 4.37 10.24 -9.24
N PRO A 61 5.56 9.99 -9.81
CA PRO A 61 6.68 10.92 -9.74
C PRO A 61 6.47 12.17 -10.62
N ASP A 62 5.59 12.08 -11.62
CA ASP A 62 5.23 13.15 -12.54
C ASP A 62 3.70 13.22 -12.77
N ALA A 63 3.28 14.13 -13.66
CA ALA A 63 1.86 14.35 -13.98
C ALA A 63 1.31 13.43 -15.09
N SER A 64 2.09 12.45 -15.58
CA SER A 64 1.73 11.64 -16.75
C SER A 64 0.48 10.76 -16.56
N LEU A 65 0.16 10.42 -15.31
CA LEU A 65 -1.01 9.62 -14.93
C LEU A 65 -2.28 10.45 -14.73
N GLY A 66 -2.19 11.78 -14.75
CA GLY A 66 -3.35 12.68 -14.58
C GLY A 66 -3.90 12.75 -13.15
N PHE A 67 -3.26 12.07 -12.18
CA PHE A 67 -3.59 12.15 -10.76
C PHE A 67 -2.32 11.99 -9.91
N ARG A 68 -2.41 12.35 -8.63
CA ARG A 68 -1.33 12.14 -7.65
C ARG A 68 -1.74 11.14 -6.59
N TRP A 69 -0.90 10.14 -6.36
CA TRP A 69 -1.05 9.23 -5.22
C TRP A 69 -0.27 9.77 -4.04
N THR A 70 -0.97 10.42 -3.11
CA THR A 70 -0.32 11.00 -1.93
C THR A 70 -0.04 9.92 -0.88
N PRO A 71 1.16 9.91 -0.26
CA PRO A 71 1.47 9.00 0.84
C PRO A 71 0.51 9.17 2.02
N ILE A 72 0.32 8.10 2.79
CA ILE A 72 -0.39 8.16 4.07
C ILE A 72 0.41 9.02 5.06
N SER A 73 -0.30 9.79 5.87
CA SER A 73 0.27 10.53 7.01
C SER A 73 -0.53 10.26 8.28
N ALA A 74 0.05 10.57 9.44
CA ALA A 74 -0.61 10.40 10.73
C ALA A 74 -1.97 11.14 10.82
N SER A 75 -2.08 12.30 10.18
CA SER A 75 -3.29 13.12 10.14
C SER A 75 -4.24 12.81 8.98
N LYS A 76 -3.77 12.08 7.95
CA LYS A 76 -4.54 11.81 6.73
C LYS A 76 -4.28 10.39 6.24
N GLN A 77 -5.19 9.49 6.61
CA GLN A 77 -5.24 8.12 6.08
C GLN A 77 -6.09 8.11 4.80
N ALA A 78 -5.50 8.65 3.73
CA ALA A 78 -6.07 8.58 2.40
C ALA A 78 -5.38 7.50 1.60
N TYR A 79 -6.14 6.80 0.76
CA TYR A 79 -5.67 5.74 -0.10
C TYR A 79 -6.14 6.02 -1.54
N LEU A 80 -5.48 5.40 -2.52
CA LEU A 80 -5.91 5.49 -3.90
C LEU A 80 -6.94 4.39 -4.18
N SER A 81 -8.16 4.79 -4.52
CA SER A 81 -9.20 3.89 -5.02
C SER A 81 -8.96 3.65 -6.51
N LEU A 82 -8.60 2.42 -6.86
CA LEU A 82 -8.35 2.01 -8.23
C LEU A 82 -9.65 1.45 -8.84
N THR A 83 -10.41 2.37 -9.42
CA THR A 83 -11.55 2.12 -10.31
C THR A 83 -11.13 2.56 -11.73
N PRO A 84 -11.99 2.44 -12.76
CA PRO A 84 -11.70 3.03 -14.07
C PRO A 84 -11.35 4.53 -14.03
N THR A 85 -11.72 5.24 -12.95
CA THR A 85 -11.33 6.61 -12.66
C THR A 85 -10.62 6.68 -11.29
N PRO A 86 -9.28 6.54 -11.25
CA PRO A 86 -8.52 6.55 -10.00
C PRO A 86 -8.74 7.82 -9.18
N THR A 87 -9.05 7.67 -7.89
CA THR A 87 -9.37 8.79 -7.00
C THR A 87 -8.80 8.60 -5.61
N MET A 88 -8.29 9.68 -5.01
CA MET A 88 -7.87 9.67 -3.62
C MET A 88 -9.10 9.70 -2.71
N THR A 89 -9.22 8.70 -1.84
CA THR A 89 -10.36 8.52 -0.94
C THR A 89 -9.86 8.41 0.50
N SER A 90 -10.63 8.94 1.45
CA SER A 90 -10.36 8.76 2.89
C SER A 90 -10.84 7.38 3.35
N SER A 91 -10.04 6.67 4.15
CA SER A 91 -10.49 5.42 4.76
C SER A 91 -11.57 5.68 5.80
N SER A 92 -12.74 5.04 5.66
CA SER A 92 -13.72 4.93 6.76
C SER A 92 -13.28 3.91 7.82
N ARG A 93 -12.27 3.09 7.51
CA ARG A 93 -11.79 1.97 8.35
C ARG A 93 -10.85 2.37 9.49
N LEU A 94 -10.80 3.67 9.81
CA LEU A 94 -9.94 4.20 10.86
C LEU A 94 -10.26 3.58 12.21
N ASN A 95 -11.54 3.43 12.53
CA ASN A 95 -12.00 2.92 13.82
C ASN A 95 -11.63 1.45 14.00
N GLU A 96 -11.75 0.64 12.96
CA GLU A 96 -11.35 -0.76 12.95
C GLU A 96 -9.83 -0.87 13.11
N TRP A 97 -9.05 -0.08 12.38
CA TRP A 97 -7.59 -0.06 12.54
C TRP A 97 -7.18 0.37 13.96
N LEU A 98 -7.82 1.41 14.52
CA LEU A 98 -7.58 1.84 15.90
C LEU A 98 -7.95 0.75 16.92
N LEU A 99 -9.07 0.06 16.71
CA LEU A 99 -9.48 -1.06 17.56
C LEU A 99 -8.43 -2.19 17.54
N TRP A 100 -8.06 -2.69 16.36
CA TRP A 100 -7.11 -3.80 16.26
C TRP A 100 -5.73 -3.45 16.80
N THR A 101 -5.31 -2.21 16.62
CA THR A 101 -4.02 -1.75 17.14
C THR A 101 -4.06 -1.37 18.63
N SER A 102 -5.24 -1.26 19.24
CA SER A 102 -5.40 -1.03 20.68
C SER A 102 -5.23 -2.30 21.53
N PHE A 103 -5.36 -3.49 20.93
CA PHE A 103 -5.25 -4.73 21.68
C PHE A 103 -3.84 -4.92 22.26
N PRO A 104 -3.72 -5.40 23.52
CA PRO A 104 -2.44 -5.57 24.21
C PRO A 104 -1.74 -6.86 23.76
N THR A 105 -1.46 -6.97 22.46
CA THR A 105 -0.67 -8.06 21.90
C THR A 105 0.81 -7.68 21.87
N GLU A 106 1.70 -8.65 22.01
CA GLU A 106 3.15 -8.38 21.88
C GLU A 106 3.49 -7.78 20.50
N ALA A 107 2.81 -8.22 19.44
CA ALA A 107 2.97 -7.64 18.10
C ALA A 107 2.66 -6.14 18.07
N ASN A 108 1.53 -5.71 18.64
CA ASN A 108 1.19 -4.29 18.72
C ASN A 108 2.17 -3.53 19.62
N ARG A 109 2.69 -4.18 20.67
CA ARG A 109 3.70 -3.61 21.55
C ARG A 109 4.98 -3.24 20.79
N PHE A 110 5.45 -4.12 19.91
CA PHE A 110 6.62 -3.88 19.07
C PHE A 110 6.33 -2.91 17.91
N LEU A 111 5.19 -3.06 17.22
CA LEU A 111 4.86 -2.24 16.05
C LEU A 111 4.44 -0.80 16.40
N HIS A 112 4.05 -0.56 17.65
CA HIS A 112 3.62 0.75 18.15
C HIS A 112 4.37 1.14 19.42
N LEU A 113 5.68 0.87 19.44
CA LEU A 113 6.61 1.22 20.51
C LEU A 113 6.54 2.72 20.88
N ASP A 114 6.27 3.57 19.89
CA ASP A 114 6.06 5.02 20.02
C ASP A 114 4.79 5.39 20.80
N ARG A 115 3.75 4.54 20.77
CA ARG A 115 2.54 4.72 21.61
C ARG A 115 2.72 4.27 23.05
N ILE A 116 3.82 3.57 23.37
CA ILE A 116 4.12 3.04 24.70
C ILE A 116 5.00 4.01 25.52
N GLN A 117 5.60 5.03 24.90
CA GLN A 117 6.25 6.15 25.60
C GLN A 117 5.27 7.37 25.64
N ASP A 118 4.86 7.99 26.74
CA ASP A 118 5.07 7.86 28.19
C ASP A 118 4.05 8.78 28.92
N PRO A 119 3.26 8.33 29.94
CA PRO A 119 2.44 9.22 30.76
C PRO A 119 3.21 10.16 31.71
N ARG A 120 4.54 10.05 31.82
CA ARG A 120 5.38 10.74 32.82
C ARG A 120 6.54 11.56 32.28
N ARG A 121 6.64 11.82 30.97
CA ARG A 121 7.64 12.77 30.44
C ARG A 121 7.06 14.18 30.30
N PRO A 122 7.35 15.12 31.23
CA PRO A 122 7.09 16.52 30.97
C PRO A 122 8.01 17.00 29.84
N TYR A 123 7.40 17.68 28.87
CA TYR A 123 8.07 18.28 27.73
C TYR A 123 9.32 19.03 28.19
N SER A 124 10.50 18.53 27.79
CA SER A 124 11.76 19.24 27.96
C SER A 124 12.42 19.33 26.60
N ALA A 125 12.45 20.54 26.06
CA ALA A 125 13.11 20.86 24.82
C ALA A 125 14.61 20.49 24.88
N THR A 126 15.12 20.03 23.73
CA THR A 126 16.54 19.92 23.38
C THR A 126 17.28 18.66 23.86
N SER A 127 17.44 17.69 22.96
CA SER A 127 18.78 17.27 22.50
C SER A 127 18.64 16.29 21.33
N SER A 128 19.39 16.60 20.28
CA SER A 128 19.60 15.83 19.08
C SER A 128 20.31 14.51 19.38
N SER A 129 19.71 13.38 19.00
CA SER A 129 20.44 12.14 18.75
C SER A 129 19.75 11.37 17.61
N PRO A 130 20.46 10.95 16.55
CA PRO A 130 19.84 10.33 15.40
C PRO A 130 19.44 8.89 15.73
N ALA A 131 18.21 8.52 15.39
CA ALA A 131 17.70 7.17 15.54
C ALA A 131 18.53 6.17 14.71
N PRO A 132 18.82 4.97 15.23
CA PRO A 132 19.53 3.94 14.49
C PRO A 132 18.71 3.55 13.25
N GLN A 133 19.32 3.66 12.07
CA GLN A 133 18.72 3.25 10.81
C GLN A 133 18.62 1.71 10.80
N PRO A 134 17.43 1.10 10.59
CA PRO A 134 17.31 -0.34 10.42
C PRO A 134 17.99 -0.78 9.12
N PRO A 135 18.51 -2.02 9.06
CA PRO A 135 19.23 -2.52 7.88
C PRO A 135 18.33 -2.45 6.64
N GLU A 136 18.89 -1.91 5.57
CA GLU A 136 18.35 -1.87 4.20
C GLU A 136 18.22 -3.30 3.65
N GLU A 137 17.29 -4.08 4.20
CA GLU A 137 16.92 -5.39 3.67
C GLU A 137 15.90 -5.16 2.56
N ASN A 138 16.37 -5.36 1.34
CA ASN A 138 15.69 -5.15 0.07
C ASN A 138 14.27 -5.74 0.06
N PHE A 139 13.28 -4.87 0.31
CA PHE A 139 11.85 -5.16 0.18
C PHE A 139 11.50 -5.77 -1.19
N PHE A 140 12.24 -5.39 -2.24
CA PHE A 140 12.15 -5.96 -3.58
C PHE A 140 12.52 -7.45 -3.64
N SER A 141 13.51 -7.89 -2.88
CA SER A 141 13.96 -9.27 -2.88
C SER A 141 12.96 -10.20 -2.18
N PHE A 142 12.32 -9.72 -1.10
CA PHE A 142 11.26 -10.45 -0.41
C PHE A 142 9.97 -10.52 -1.22
N LEU A 143 9.60 -9.43 -1.90
CA LEU A 143 8.39 -9.38 -2.73
C LEU A 143 8.55 -10.21 -4.02
N LEU A 144 9.72 -10.18 -4.65
CA LEU A 144 10.04 -11.07 -5.77
C LEU A 144 10.07 -12.53 -5.34
N ALA A 145 10.62 -12.85 -4.16
CA ALA A 145 10.59 -14.20 -3.61
C ALA A 145 9.16 -14.69 -3.34
N LEU A 146 8.27 -13.81 -2.84
CA LEU A 146 6.86 -14.16 -2.64
C LEU A 146 6.14 -14.40 -3.97
N ILE A 147 6.37 -13.55 -4.97
CA ILE A 147 5.80 -13.69 -6.32
C ILE A 147 6.32 -14.98 -6.98
N CYS A 148 7.62 -15.27 -6.89
CA CYS A 148 8.21 -16.50 -7.41
C CYS A 148 7.68 -17.76 -6.70
N TYR A 149 7.40 -17.70 -5.40
CA TYR A 149 6.81 -18.82 -4.65
C TYR A 149 5.38 -19.15 -5.12
N PHE A 150 4.59 -18.13 -5.48
CA PHE A 150 3.24 -18.33 -6.01
C PHE A 150 3.18 -18.69 -7.51
N ILE A 151 4.27 -18.53 -8.27
CA ILE A 151 4.38 -18.98 -9.67
C ILE A 151 4.84 -20.45 -9.75
N ALA A 152 5.43 -20.99 -8.70
CA ALA A 152 5.96 -22.35 -8.64
C ALA A 152 4.96 -23.43 -8.18
N PHE A 153 3.69 -23.07 -7.94
CA PHE A 153 2.61 -23.99 -7.55
C PHE A 153 1.34 -23.76 -8.37
#